data_AF-A0A0S8CLB0-F1
#
_entry.id   AF-A0A0S8CLB0-F1
#
_cell.length_a   1.000
_cell.length_b   1.000
_cell.length_c   1.000
_cell.angle_alpha   90.00
_cell.angle_beta   90.00
_cell.angle_gamma   90.00
#
_symmetry.space_group_name_H-M   'P 1'
#
loop_
_entity.id
_entity.type
_entity.pdbx_description
1 polymer ?
#
loop_
_entity_poly.entity_id
_entity_poly.type
_entity_poly.pdbx_seq_one_letter_code
_entity_poly.pdbx_strand_id
1 'polypeptide(L)'
;MIERVHEHIIGELGTNTRTDTIFVITAIILNLITLGINSGLASSREDNTQTIVMFTFVALIIVVNFVAEIGLIRGRLMRKKLLDGLLKMYKDQEVEGYYDPSLLGDYALRYNLFMLTVLFTGLVAIIIPFIIR
;
A
#
# COMPACT_ATOMS: atom_id res chain seq x y z
N MET A 1 9.48 -6.72 32.47
CA MET A 1 10.14 -7.06 31.18
C MET A 1 9.13 -7.37 30.08
N ILE A 2 8.13 -8.21 30.33
CA ILE A 2 7.06 -8.52 29.37
C ILE A 2 6.30 -7.27 28.92
N GLU A 3 6.01 -6.34 29.84
CA GLU A 3 5.39 -5.05 29.51
C GLU A 3 6.21 -4.21 28.51
N ARG A 4 7.55 -4.19 28.63
CA ARG A 4 8.43 -3.52 27.65
C ARG A 4 8.38 -4.19 26.27
N VAL A 5 8.25 -5.52 26.23
CA VAL A 5 8.11 -6.25 24.96
C VAL A 5 6.73 -5.96 24.34
N HIS A 6 5.67 -5.92 25.15
CA HIS A 6 4.34 -5.54 24.71
C HIS A 6 4.33 -4.12 24.13
N GLU A 7 4.85 -3.13 24.88
CA GLU A 7 4.99 -1.75 24.43
C GLU A 7 5.76 -1.66 23.10
N HIS A 8 6.87 -2.39 22.98
CA HIS A 8 7.67 -2.42 21.77
C HIS A 8 6.91 -3.01 20.58
N ILE A 9 6.21 -4.14 20.75
CA ILE A 9 5.41 -4.75 19.67
C ILE A 9 4.27 -3.83 19.24
N ILE A 10 3.57 -3.19 20.17
CA ILE A 10 2.50 -2.23 19.86
C ILE A 10 3.08 -1.02 19.12
N GLY A 11 4.26 -0.52 19.52
CA GLY A 11 4.97 0.56 18.83
C GLY A 11 5.36 0.20 17.39
N GLU A 12 5.86 -1.01 17.16
CA GLU A 12 6.19 -1.54 15.83
C GLU A 12 4.93 -1.69 14.95
N LEU A 13 3.82 -2.20 15.52
CA LEU A 13 2.52 -2.29 14.83
C LEU A 13 1.98 -0.90 14.40
N GLY A 14 2.14 0.10 15.26
CA GLY A 14 1.76 1.49 14.96
C GLY A 14 2.61 2.09 13.84
N THR A 15 3.93 1.91 13.92
CA THR A 15 4.89 2.38 12.89
C THR A 15 4.61 1.71 11.56
N ASN A 16 4.41 0.39 11.54
CA ASN A 16 4.06 -0.38 10.35
C ASN A 16 2.79 0.17 9.68
N THR A 17 1.73 0.41 10.46
CA THR A 17 0.46 0.95 9.94
C THR A 17 0.63 2.35 9.31
N ARG A 18 1.49 3.20 9.90
CA ARG A 18 1.78 4.54 9.37
C ARG A 18 2.51 4.46 8.03
N THR A 19 3.56 3.64 7.96
CA THR A 19 4.34 3.44 6.73
C THR A 19 3.47 2.88 5.60
N ASP A 20 2.61 1.91 5.89
CA ASP A 20 1.67 1.35 4.91
C ASP A 20 0.70 2.40 4.37
N THR A 21 0.19 3.27 5.26
CA THR A 21 -0.70 4.38 4.88
C THR A 21 0.01 5.38 3.96
N ILE A 22 1.28 5.69 4.26
CA ILE A 22 2.09 6.59 3.42
C ILE A 22 2.27 5.99 2.01
N PHE A 23 2.59 4.69 1.91
CA PHE A 23 2.73 4.03 0.61
C PHE A 23 1.44 4.09 -0.22
N VAL A 24 0.30 3.75 0.38
CA VAL A 24 -1.01 3.75 -0.31
C VAL A 24 -1.36 5.15 -0.78
N ILE A 25 -1.31 6.15 0.11
CA ILE A 25 -1.72 7.52 -0.22
C ILE A 25 -0.80 8.11 -1.28
N THR A 26 0.52 7.90 -1.15
CA THR A 26 1.49 8.42 -2.12
C THR A 26 1.28 7.82 -3.50
N ALA A 27 1.07 6.49 -3.58
CA ALA A 27 0.84 5.81 -4.85
C ALA A 27 -0.48 6.26 -5.51
N ILE A 28 -1.57 6.35 -4.74
CA ILE A 28 -2.88 6.80 -5.26
C ILE A 28 -2.78 8.25 -5.77
N ILE A 29 -2.18 9.15 -4.99
CA ILE A 29 -2.04 10.57 -5.41
C ILE A 29 -1.22 10.65 -6.70
N LEU A 30 -0.09 9.93 -6.78
CA LEU A 30 0.72 9.92 -7.98
C LEU A 30 -0.05 9.37 -9.19
N ASN A 31 -0.79 8.27 -9.02
CA ASN A 31 -1.60 7.67 -10.08
C ASN A 31 -2.63 8.67 -10.61
N LEU A 32 -3.34 9.37 -9.73
CA LEU A 32 -4.34 10.36 -10.13
C LEU A 32 -3.72 11.59 -10.81
N ILE A 33 -2.58 12.09 -10.31
CA ILE A 33 -1.86 13.21 -10.92
C ILE A 33 -1.40 12.82 -12.33
N THR A 34 -0.77 11.66 -12.48
CA THR A 34 -0.29 11.19 -13.77
C THR A 34 -1.43 10.91 -14.74
N LEU A 35 -2.55 10.33 -14.28
CA LEU A 35 -3.75 10.17 -15.10
C LEU A 35 -4.19 11.52 -15.67
N GLY A 36 -4.29 12.56 -14.83
CA GLY A 36 -4.69 13.89 -15.25
C GLY A 36 -3.72 14.52 -16.26
N ILE A 37 -2.41 14.47 -15.96
CA ILE A 37 -1.36 15.01 -16.84
C ILE A 37 -1.36 14.28 -18.19
N ASN A 38 -1.27 12.95 -18.17
CA ASN A 38 -1.15 12.17 -19.40
C ASN A 38 -2.43 12.22 -20.24
N SER A 39 -3.62 12.25 -19.63
CA SER A 39 -4.88 12.41 -20.38
C SER A 39 -4.97 13.80 -21.02
N GLY A 40 -4.53 14.85 -20.31
CA GLY A 40 -4.47 16.20 -20.86
C GLY A 40 -3.51 16.31 -22.05
N LEU A 41 -2.31 15.72 -21.92
CA LEU A 41 -1.34 15.66 -23.01
C LEU A 41 -1.87 14.86 -24.20
N ALA A 42 -2.50 13.70 -23.95
CA ALA A 42 -3.06 12.85 -25.00
C ALA A 42 -4.17 13.53 -25.83
N SER A 43 -4.94 14.45 -25.22
CA SER A 43 -5.99 15.20 -25.92
C SER A 43 -5.47 16.33 -26.82
N SER A 44 -4.17 16.62 -26.77
CA SER A 44 -3.52 17.71 -27.51
C SER A 44 -2.91 17.22 -28.83
N ARG A 45 -2.54 18.15 -29.72
CA ARG A 45 -1.90 17.80 -31.01
C ARG A 45 -0.62 17.03 -30.79
N GLU A 46 -0.47 15.92 -31.52
CA GLU A 46 0.63 14.97 -31.35
C GLU A 46 2.01 15.62 -31.55
N ASP A 47 2.83 15.58 -30.49
CA ASP A 47 4.22 16.03 -30.46
C ASP A 47 5.10 14.92 -29.85
N ASN A 48 6.28 14.72 -30.44
CA ASN A 48 7.29 13.79 -29.93
C ASN A 48 7.65 14.10 -28.48
N THR A 49 7.72 15.38 -28.11
CA THR A 49 8.04 15.82 -26.74
C THR A 49 6.98 15.32 -25.76
N GLN A 50 5.69 15.46 -26.08
CA GLN A 50 4.59 15.01 -25.23
C GLN A 50 4.62 13.48 -25.03
N THR A 51 4.95 12.75 -26.09
CA THR A 51 5.08 11.29 -26.05
C THR A 51 6.16 10.85 -25.05
N ILE A 52 7.34 11.48 -25.10
CA ILE A 52 8.44 11.19 -24.18
C ILE A 52 8.03 11.48 -22.73
N VAL A 53 7.34 12.60 -22.49
CA VAL A 53 6.83 12.96 -21.15
C VAL A 53 5.84 11.91 -20.64
N MET A 54 4.88 11.48 -21.46
CA MET A 54 3.91 10.45 -21.08
C MET A 54 4.58 9.14 -20.67
N PHE A 55 5.53 8.64 -21.47
CA PHE A 55 6.26 7.42 -21.15
C PHE A 55 7.12 7.55 -19.89
N THR A 56 7.68 8.74 -19.63
CA THR A 56 8.43 9.01 -18.40
C THR A 56 7.53 8.91 -17.16
N PHE A 57 6.32 9.46 -17.23
CA PHE A 57 5.33 9.33 -16.17
C PHE A 57 4.83 7.90 -15.97
N VAL A 58 4.65 7.15 -17.07
CA VAL A 58 4.30 5.72 -17.00
C VAL A 58 5.41 4.93 -16.29
N ALA A 59 6.67 5.16 -16.64
CA ALA A 59 7.80 4.51 -15.97
C ALA A 59 7.84 4.84 -14.47
N LEU A 60 7.58 6.10 -14.10
CA LEU A 60 7.50 6.53 -12.71
C LEU A 60 6.37 5.83 -11.94
N ILE A 61 5.15 5.77 -12.51
CA ILE A 61 4.03 5.03 -11.91
C ILE A 61 4.43 3.58 -11.66
N ILE A 62 5.01 2.91 -12.66
CA ILE A 62 5.36 1.48 -12.55
C ILE A 62 6.28 1.27 -11.36
N VAL A 63 7.34 2.08 -11.23
CA VAL A 63 8.29 1.97 -10.12
C VAL A 63 7.62 2.24 -8.78
N VAL A 64 6.84 3.32 -8.67
CA VAL A 64 6.24 3.71 -7.39
C VAL A 64 5.16 2.72 -6.93
N ASN A 65 4.30 2.25 -7.83
CA ASN A 65 3.29 1.25 -7.51
C ASN A 65 3.96 -0.07 -7.13
N PHE A 66 5.02 -0.48 -7.83
CA PHE A 66 5.77 -1.67 -7.48
C PHE A 66 6.38 -1.58 -6.07
N VAL A 67 6.97 -0.44 -5.71
CA VAL A 67 7.49 -0.22 -4.35
C VAL A 67 6.36 -0.24 -3.32
N ALA A 68 5.21 0.37 -3.61
CA ALA A 68 4.05 0.38 -2.72
C ALA A 68 3.50 -1.04 -2.48
N GLU A 69 3.36 -1.84 -3.55
CA GLU A 69 2.90 -3.24 -3.47
C GLU A 69 3.85 -4.10 -2.63
N ILE A 70 5.17 -4.02 -2.87
CA ILE A 70 6.16 -4.72 -2.05
C ILE A 70 6.11 -4.25 -0.60
N GLY A 71 6.00 -2.94 -0.38
CA GLY A 71 5.86 -2.35 0.95
C GLY A 71 4.68 -2.93 1.72
N LEU A 72 3.50 -2.98 1.09
CA LEU A 72 2.28 -3.52 1.69
C LEU A 72 2.36 -5.03 1.93
N ILE A 73 2.95 -5.79 1.02
CA ILE A 73 3.18 -7.24 1.21
C ILE A 73 4.07 -7.47 2.42
N ARG A 74 5.18 -6.72 2.52
CA ARG A 74 6.12 -6.82 3.65
C ARG A 74 5.47 -6.36 4.96
N GLY A 75 4.67 -5.29 4.92
CA GLY A 75 3.92 -4.78 6.06
C GLY A 75 2.94 -5.81 6.61
N ARG A 76 2.13 -6.43 5.72
CA ARG A 76 1.22 -7.54 6.08
C ARG A 76 1.95 -8.70 6.76
N LEU A 77 3.11 -9.11 6.23
CA LEU A 77 3.90 -10.21 6.80
C LEU A 77 4.49 -9.86 8.17
N MET A 78 4.99 -8.62 8.34
CA MET A 78 5.52 -8.14 9.61
C MET A 78 4.42 -8.05 10.66
N ARG A 79 3.27 -7.44 10.32
CA ARG A 79 2.10 -7.34 11.19
C ARG A 79 1.65 -8.71 11.69
N LYS A 80 1.58 -9.70 10.80
CA LYS A 80 1.23 -11.08 11.17
C LYS A 80 2.19 -11.63 12.23
N LYS A 81 3.50 -11.53 12.00
CA LYS A 81 4.52 -12.00 12.97
C LYS A 81 4.43 -11.31 14.33
N LEU A 82 4.20 -10.00 14.33
CA LEU A 82 4.06 -9.22 15.56
C LEU A 82 2.79 -9.61 16.34
N LEU A 83 1.67 -9.79 15.65
CA LEU A 83 0.41 -10.22 16.26
C LEU A 83 0.46 -11.66 16.78
N ASP A 84 1.09 -12.57 16.03
CA ASP A 84 1.34 -13.95 16.50
C ASP A 84 2.16 -13.95 17.80
N GLY A 85 3.16 -13.05 17.89
CA GLY A 85 3.94 -12.83 19.11
C GLY A 85 3.10 -12.31 20.28
N LEU A 86 2.19 -11.36 20.03
CA LEU A 86 1.27 -10.85 21.05
C LEU A 86 0.29 -11.92 21.54
N LEU A 87 -0.30 -12.69 20.64
CA LEU A 87 -1.21 -13.79 21.01
C LEU A 87 -0.52 -14.82 21.90
N LYS A 88 0.72 -15.18 21.55
CA LYS A 88 1.52 -16.09 22.37
C LYS A 88 1.74 -15.52 23.78
N MET A 89 2.10 -14.24 23.87
CA MET A 89 2.30 -13.58 25.15
C MET A 89 1.01 -13.50 25.98
N TYR A 90 -0.15 -13.27 25.36
CA TYR A 90 -1.44 -13.26 26.05
C TYR A 90 -1.82 -14.63 26.59
N LYS A 91 -1.53 -15.69 25.81
CA LYS A 91 -1.68 -17.07 26.26
C LYS A 91 -0.78 -17.40 27.44
N ASP A 92 0.50 -17.01 27.36
CA ASP A 92 1.49 -17.22 28.42
C ASP A 92 1.18 -16.44 29.71
N GLN A 93 0.25 -15.47 29.66
CA GLN A 93 -0.21 -14.67 30.80
C GLN A 93 -1.67 -14.97 31.20
N GLU A 94 -2.29 -16.01 30.63
CA GLU A 94 -3.68 -16.43 30.93
C GLU A 94 -4.75 -15.34 30.66
N VAL A 95 -4.46 -14.40 29.75
CA VAL A 95 -5.38 -13.31 29.35
C VAL A 95 -5.95 -13.49 27.94
N GLU A 96 -5.82 -14.68 27.36
CA GLU A 96 -6.29 -14.99 26.00
C GLU A 96 -7.81 -14.80 25.82
N GLY A 97 -8.61 -14.96 26.88
CA GLY A 97 -10.06 -14.76 26.83
C GLY A 97 -10.52 -13.31 26.56
N TYR A 98 -9.60 -12.33 26.66
CA TYR A 98 -9.90 -10.93 26.39
C TYR A 98 -9.67 -10.51 24.93
N TYR A 99 -9.08 -11.38 24.10
CA TYR A 99 -8.74 -11.05 22.72
C TYR A 99 -9.18 -12.15 21.76
N ASP A 100 -10.07 -11.81 20.82
CA ASP A 100 -10.52 -12.76 19.80
C ASP A 100 -9.45 -12.93 18.70
N PRO A 101 -8.90 -14.14 18.50
CA PRO A 101 -7.94 -14.41 17.42
C PRO A 101 -8.50 -14.18 16.01
N SER A 102 -9.83 -14.16 15.84
CA SER A 102 -10.48 -13.92 14.55
C SER A 102 -10.16 -12.53 13.97
N LEU A 103 -9.88 -11.55 14.85
CA LEU A 103 -9.46 -10.19 14.48
C LEU A 103 -8.15 -10.16 13.66
N LEU A 104 -7.35 -11.23 13.71
CA LEU A 104 -6.14 -11.36 12.89
C LEU A 104 -6.45 -11.57 11.40
N GLY A 105 -7.57 -12.23 11.08
CA GLY A 105 -7.99 -12.51 9.71
C GLY A 105 -8.37 -11.24 8.93
N ASP A 106 -9.02 -10.30 9.60
CA ASP A 106 -9.51 -9.05 9.00
C ASP A 106 -8.39 -8.16 8.46
N TYR A 107 -7.18 -8.25 9.03
CA TYR A 107 -6.05 -7.47 8.54
C TYR A 107 -5.62 -7.90 7.14
N ALA A 108 -5.62 -9.20 6.84
CA ALA A 108 -5.22 -9.68 5.52
C ALA A 108 -6.14 -9.14 4.42
N LEU A 109 -7.45 -9.08 4.68
CA LEU A 109 -8.44 -8.49 3.78
C LEU A 109 -8.15 -7.00 3.55
N ARG A 110 -7.90 -6.23 4.61
CA ARG A 110 -7.57 -4.81 4.49
C ARG A 110 -6.36 -4.56 3.59
N TYR A 111 -5.27 -5.31 3.79
CA TYR A 111 -4.09 -5.17 2.93
C TYR A 111 -4.41 -5.52 1.47
N ASN A 112 -5.18 -6.58 1.24
CA ASN A 112 -5.58 -6.97 -0.12
C ASN A 112 -6.41 -5.87 -0.80
N LEU A 113 -7.35 -5.24 -0.09
CA LEU A 113 -8.16 -4.14 -0.62
C LEU A 113 -7.31 -2.92 -0.98
N PHE A 114 -6.29 -2.59 -0.17
CA PHE A 114 -5.39 -1.47 -0.46
C PHE A 114 -4.49 -1.74 -1.66
N MET A 115 -3.87 -2.93 -1.73
CA MET A 115 -3.09 -3.36 -2.89
C MET A 115 -3.95 -3.34 -4.17
N LEU A 116 -5.17 -3.87 -4.08
CA LEU A 116 -6.11 -3.85 -5.21
C LEU A 116 -6.39 -2.41 -5.67
N THR A 117 -6.61 -1.48 -4.75
CA THR A 117 -6.87 -0.07 -5.05
C THR A 117 -5.67 0.60 -5.73
N VAL A 118 -4.47 0.40 -5.19
CA VAL A 118 -3.22 0.94 -5.75
C VAL A 118 -2.99 0.38 -7.16
N LEU A 119 -3.07 -0.94 -7.32
CA LEU A 119 -2.92 -1.61 -8.61
C LEU A 119 -3.93 -1.09 -9.65
N PHE A 120 -5.22 -1.06 -9.32
CA PHE A 120 -6.25 -0.64 -10.27
C PHE A 120 -6.13 0.84 -10.64
N THR A 121 -5.85 1.72 -9.68
CA THR A 121 -5.64 3.14 -9.98
C THR A 121 -4.40 3.35 -10.87
N GLY A 122 -3.32 2.59 -10.64
CA GLY A 122 -2.13 2.61 -11.49
C GLY A 122 -2.41 2.10 -12.91
N LEU A 123 -3.16 1.01 -13.05
CA LEU A 123 -3.56 0.48 -14.35
C LEU A 123 -4.41 1.49 -15.13
N VAL A 124 -5.40 2.12 -14.49
CA VAL A 124 -6.24 3.15 -15.13
C VAL A 124 -5.39 4.35 -15.56
N ALA A 125 -4.47 4.81 -14.70
CA ALA A 125 -3.56 5.91 -15.00
C ALA A 125 -2.61 5.62 -16.17
N ILE A 126 -2.28 4.35 -16.40
CA ILE A 126 -1.50 3.92 -17.56
C ILE A 126 -2.40 3.78 -18.78
N ILE A 127 -3.57 3.14 -18.69
CA ILE A 127 -4.35 2.72 -19.87
C ILE A 127 -5.12 3.91 -20.50
N ILE A 128 -5.82 4.71 -19.69
CA ILE A 128 -6.75 5.73 -20.20
C ILE A 128 -6.07 6.76 -21.12
N PRO A 129 -4.89 7.31 -20.80
CA PRO A 129 -4.24 8.26 -21.69
C PRO A 129 -3.94 7.73 -23.10
N PHE A 130 -3.65 6.44 -23.25
CA PHE A 130 -3.39 5.83 -24.56
C PHE A 130 -4.68 5.46 -25.31
N ILE A 131 -5.82 5.35 -24.61
CA ILE A 131 -7.13 5.22 -25.26
C ILE A 131 -7.60 6.56 -25.81
N ILE A 132 -7.28 7.66 -25.12
CA ILE A 132 -7.68 9.03 -25.52
C ILE A 132 -6.86 9.52 -26.73
N ARG A 133 -5.62 9.07 -26.84
CA ARG A 133 -4.67 9.49 -27.87
C ARG A 133 -5.08 9.08 -29.28
#